data_AF-A0A2L0PPB4-F1
#
_entry.id   AF-A0A2L0PPB4-F1
#
_cell.length_a   1.000
_cell.length_b   1.000
_cell.length_c   1.000
_cell.angle_alpha   90.00
_cell.angle_beta   90.00
_cell.angle_gamma   90.00
#
_symmetry.space_group_name_H-M   'P 1'
#
loop_
_entity.id
_entity.type
_entity.pdbx_description
1 polymer ?
#
loop_
_entity_poly.entity_id
_entity_poly.type
_entity_poly.pdbx_seq_one_letter_code
_entity_poly.pdbx_strand_id
1 'polypeptide(L)'
;MKILNRTQAKKWGLVAMVAVLLSQTVAGVTCYQQDMLTLLSSIGFFILPPLLPAIVAWLFLNPLRAVVGCVFFVPWLLLAYYIDCIAPYEGGGASMVFVVVLFGGFVTSLLGVLLGAWVMRKFGIVVTMN
;
A
#
# COMPACT_ATOMS: atom_id res chain seq x y z
N MET A 1 -0.58 -24.20 14.14
CA MET A 1 -0.88 -22.81 14.54
C MET A 1 0.45 -22.10 14.78
N LYS A 2 0.78 -21.05 14.03
CA LYS A 2 2.08 -20.36 14.17
C LYS A 2 1.85 -19.12 15.03
N ILE A 3 2.47 -19.10 16.21
CA ILE A 3 2.39 -17.97 17.13
C ILE A 3 3.45 -16.96 16.69
N LEU A 4 3.02 -15.75 16.35
CA LEU A 4 3.93 -14.68 15.98
C LEU A 4 3.99 -13.64 17.09
N ASN A 5 5.21 -13.27 17.51
CA ASN A 5 5.38 -12.21 18.49
C ASN A 5 4.92 -10.87 17.89
N ARG A 6 4.22 -10.03 18.67
CA ARG A 6 3.73 -8.72 18.25
C ARG A 6 4.85 -7.83 17.70
N THR A 7 6.07 -7.92 18.24
CA THR A 7 7.24 -7.18 17.73
C THR A 7 7.61 -7.62 16.31
N GLN A 8 7.57 -8.92 16.02
CA GLN A 8 7.82 -9.42 14.67
C GLN A 8 6.67 -9.01 13.72
N ALA A 9 5.43 -9.06 14.20
CA ALA A 9 4.27 -8.66 13.41
C ALA A 9 4.32 -7.16 13.04
N LYS A 10 4.79 -6.30 13.96
CA LYS A 10 5.05 -4.87 13.70
C LYS A 10 6.16 -4.67 12.66
N LYS A 11 7.25 -5.44 12.72
CA LYS A 11 8.32 -5.39 11.72
C LYS A 11 7.81 -5.72 10.32
N TRP A 12 7.00 -6.77 10.18
CA TRP A 12 6.40 -7.13 8.89
C TRP A 12 5.47 -6.04 8.34
N GLY A 13 4.62 -5.45 9.19
CA GLY A 13 3.79 -4.31 8.79
C GLY A 13 4.61 -3.11 8.32
N LEU A 14 5.71 -2.80 9.04
CA LEU A 14 6.63 -1.72 8.66
C LEU A 14 7.30 -2.00 7.32
N VAL A 15 7.82 -3.22 7.12
CA VAL A 15 8.45 -3.63 5.86
C VAL A 15 7.47 -3.51 4.69
N ALA A 16 6.21 -3.90 4.88
CA ALA A 16 5.19 -3.79 3.84
C ALA A 16 4.91 -2.32 3.47
N MET A 17 4.77 -1.43 4.45
CA MET A 17 4.58 0.01 4.20
C MET A 17 5.80 0.64 3.52
N VAL A 18 7.02 0.28 3.95
CA VAL A 18 8.25 0.75 3.30
C VAL A 18 8.34 0.26 1.86
N ALA A 19 7.95 -0.99 1.57
CA ALA A 19 7.94 -1.53 0.21
C ALA A 19 6.98 -0.75 -0.70
N VAL A 20 5.79 -0.39 -0.20
CA VAL A 20 4.84 0.47 -0.92
C VAL A 20 5.46 1.83 -1.24
N LEU A 21 6.05 2.50 -0.24
CA LEU A 21 6.69 3.80 -0.45
C LEU A 21 7.86 3.70 -1.44
N LEU A 22 8.71 2.67 -1.32
CA LEU A 22 9.82 2.43 -2.24
C LEU A 22 9.32 2.22 -3.67
N SER A 23 8.23 1.47 -3.87
CA SER A 23 7.67 1.27 -5.20
C SER A 23 7.26 2.59 -5.87
N GLN A 24 6.69 3.53 -5.11
CA GLN A 24 6.36 4.86 -5.61
C GLN A 24 7.60 5.72 -5.85
N THR A 25 8.59 5.66 -4.95
CA THR A 25 9.86 6.40 -5.14
C THR A 25 10.56 5.95 -6.41
N VAL A 26 10.63 4.64 -6.66
CA VAL A 26 11.22 4.08 -7.88
C VAL A 26 10.44 4.55 -9.11
N ALA A 27 9.11 4.47 -9.09
CA ALA A 27 8.29 4.98 -10.18
C ALA A 27 8.49 6.49 -10.42
N GLY A 28 8.47 7.30 -9.36
CA GLY A 28 8.65 8.75 -9.39
C GLY A 28 9.99 9.19 -9.99
N VAL A 29 11.07 8.51 -9.65
CA VAL A 29 12.42 8.85 -10.13
C VAL A 29 12.67 8.30 -11.54
N THR A 30 12.26 7.06 -11.82
CA THR A 30 12.61 6.41 -13.11
C THR A 30 11.70 6.80 -14.26
N CYS A 31 10.41 7.03 -13.99
CA CYS A 31 9.41 7.29 -15.03
C CYS A 31 9.02 8.77 -15.07
N TYR A 32 8.64 9.35 -13.94
CA TYR A 32 8.12 10.71 -13.90
C TYR A 32 9.20 11.79 -13.74
N GLN A 33 10.46 11.39 -13.56
CA GLN A 33 11.60 12.28 -13.29
C GLN A 33 11.27 13.38 -12.26
N GLN A 34 10.57 13.00 -11.19
CA GLN A 34 10.08 13.96 -10.20
C GLN A 34 11.20 14.54 -9.35
N ASP A 35 11.15 15.85 -9.15
CA ASP A 35 11.91 16.51 -8.08
C ASP A 35 11.48 16.01 -6.70
N MET A 36 12.38 16.12 -5.72
CA MET A 36 12.14 15.61 -4.36
C MET A 36 10.87 16.18 -3.72
N LEU A 37 10.54 17.44 -4.00
CA LEU A 37 9.35 18.13 -3.46
C LEU A 37 8.05 17.67 -4.15
N THR A 38 8.12 17.40 -5.46
CA THR A 38 7.02 16.84 -6.26
C THR A 38 6.75 15.38 -5.89
N LEU A 39 7.81 14.62 -5.60
CA LEU A 39 7.68 13.25 -5.12
C LEU A 39 7.01 13.20 -3.74
N LEU A 40 7.46 14.06 -2.81
CA LEU A 40 6.90 14.08 -1.45
C LEU A 40 5.43 14.51 -1.42
N SER A 41 5.07 15.49 -2.25
CA SER A 41 3.67 15.90 -2.41
C SER A 41 2.82 14.81 -3.07
N SER A 42 3.35 14.11 -4.09
CA SER A 42 2.65 13.00 -4.74
C SER A 42 2.40 11.84 -3.76
N ILE A 43 3.40 11.47 -2.95
CA ILE A 43 3.25 10.47 -1.89
C ILE A 43 2.21 10.92 -0.87
N GLY A 44 2.29 12.17 -0.42
CA GLY A 44 1.36 12.75 0.56
C GLY A 44 -0.09 12.76 0.08
N PHE A 45 -0.33 13.05 -1.20
CA PHE A 45 -1.69 13.20 -1.73
C PHE A 45 -2.29 11.89 -2.23
N PHE A 46 -1.52 11.06 -2.92
CA PHE A 46 -2.03 9.87 -3.61
C PHE A 46 -1.77 8.56 -2.88
N ILE A 47 -0.72 8.47 -2.07
CA ILE A 47 -0.34 7.22 -1.37
C ILE A 47 -0.74 7.24 0.09
N LEU A 48 -0.59 8.38 0.76
CA LEU A 48 -0.90 8.46 2.18
C LEU A 48 -2.37 8.07 2.45
N PRO A 49 -3.39 8.56 1.71
CA PRO A 49 -4.77 8.22 2.01
C PRO A 49 -5.04 6.71 1.86
N PRO A 50 -4.67 6.02 0.76
CA PRO A 50 -4.79 4.56 0.66
C PRO A 50 -4.00 3.77 1.71
N LEU A 51 -2.91 4.34 2.23
CA LEU A 51 -2.10 3.71 3.27
C LEU A 51 -2.69 3.90 4.68
N LEU A 52 -3.57 4.87 4.91
CA LEU A 52 -4.16 5.16 6.22
C LEU A 52 -4.80 3.92 6.88
N PRO A 53 -5.64 3.10 6.20
CA PRO A 53 -6.21 1.90 6.82
C PRO A 53 -5.12 0.94 7.33
N ALA A 54 -4.02 0.78 6.58
CA ALA A 54 -2.90 -0.06 6.98
C ALA A 54 -2.13 0.53 8.16
N ILE A 55 -1.90 1.85 8.19
CA ILE A 55 -1.26 2.56 9.32
C ILE A 55 -2.10 2.42 10.59
N VAL A 56 -3.41 2.64 10.49
CA VAL A 56 -4.35 2.49 11.61
C VAL A 56 -4.33 1.04 12.12
N ALA A 57 -4.34 0.07 11.22
CA ALA A 57 -4.26 -1.34 11.60
C ALA A 57 -2.92 -1.72 12.26
N TRP A 58 -1.82 -1.10 11.83
CA TRP A 58 -0.49 -1.30 12.40
C TRP A 58 -0.35 -0.73 13.82
N LEU A 59 -0.95 0.44 14.08
CA LEU A 59 -0.89 1.11 15.38
C LEU A 59 -1.86 0.51 16.41
N PHE A 60 -3.13 0.37 16.04
CA PHE A 60 -4.22 0.11 16.98
C PHE A 60 -4.71 -1.34 16.98
N LEU A 61 -4.55 -2.05 15.86
CA LEU A 61 -5.07 -3.41 15.69
C LEU A 61 -3.93 -4.44 15.60
N ASN A 62 -4.21 -5.56 14.96
CA ASN A 62 -3.20 -6.57 14.65
C ASN A 62 -2.33 -6.07 13.48
N PRO A 63 -1.02 -5.85 13.69
CA PRO A 63 -0.14 -5.24 12.69
C PRO A 63 0.08 -6.11 11.45
N LEU A 64 -0.24 -7.42 11.48
CA LEU A 64 -0.24 -8.23 10.27
C LEU A 64 -1.37 -7.84 9.30
N ARG A 65 -2.47 -7.23 9.77
CA ARG A 65 -3.55 -6.75 8.89
C ARG A 65 -3.05 -5.63 7.98
N ALA A 66 -2.07 -4.85 8.44
CA ALA A 66 -1.43 -3.83 7.63
C ALA A 66 -0.73 -4.42 6.40
N VAL A 67 -0.13 -5.61 6.53
CA VAL A 67 0.50 -6.33 5.41
C VAL A 67 -0.54 -6.68 4.36
N VAL A 68 -1.70 -7.20 4.76
CA VAL A 68 -2.78 -7.55 3.83
C VAL A 68 -3.35 -6.31 3.15
N GLY A 69 -3.55 -5.22 3.89
CA GLY A 69 -3.95 -3.93 3.31
C GLY A 69 -2.96 -3.44 2.25
N CYS A 70 -1.66 -3.48 2.54
CA CYS A 70 -0.62 -3.10 1.58
C CYS A 70 -0.62 -4.00 0.34
N VAL A 71 -0.79 -5.32 0.49
CA VAL A 71 -0.87 -6.26 -0.64
C VAL A 71 -2.05 -5.93 -1.56
N PHE A 72 -3.19 -5.50 -1.01
CA PHE A 72 -4.35 -5.08 -1.80
C PHE A 72 -4.19 -3.69 -2.42
N PHE A 73 -3.18 -2.91 -1.99
CA PHE A 73 -2.88 -1.61 -2.54
C PHE A 73 -1.84 -1.68 -3.68
N VAL A 74 -0.82 -2.53 -3.57
CA VAL A 74 0.28 -2.66 -4.55
C VAL A 74 -0.19 -2.81 -6.01
N PRO A 75 -1.22 -3.62 -6.34
CA PRO A 75 -1.70 -3.75 -7.73
C PRO A 75 -2.08 -2.42 -8.38
N TRP A 76 -2.59 -1.45 -7.60
CA TRP A 76 -2.94 -0.13 -8.11
C TRP A 76 -1.71 0.70 -8.46
N LEU A 77 -0.65 0.61 -7.66
CA LEU A 77 0.63 1.26 -7.97
C LEU A 77 1.28 0.66 -9.21
N LEU A 78 1.21 -0.67 -9.36
CA LEU A 78 1.68 -1.35 -10.57
C LEU A 78 0.86 -0.95 -11.80
N LEU A 79 -0.46 -0.82 -11.65
CA LEU A 79 -1.33 -0.36 -12.72
C LEU A 79 -1.00 1.07 -13.16
N ALA A 80 -0.78 1.98 -12.20
CA ALA A 80 -0.38 3.36 -12.50
C ALA A 80 0.96 3.41 -13.24
N TYR A 81 1.95 2.66 -12.75
CA TYR A 81 3.23 2.54 -13.42
C TYR A 81 3.09 1.96 -14.85
N TYR A 82 2.26 0.95 -15.03
CA TYR A 82 2.03 0.36 -16.35
C TYR A 82 1.40 1.37 -17.33
N ILE A 83 0.34 2.04 -16.92
CA ILE A 83 -0.41 2.97 -17.76
C ILE A 83 0.42 4.20 -18.12
N ASP A 84 1.22 4.73 -17.20
CA ASP A 84 1.96 5.95 -17.47
C ASP A 84 3.35 5.70 -18.07
N CYS A 85 3.98 4.55 -17.78
CA CYS A 85 5.40 4.32 -18.10
C CYS A 85 5.64 3.23 -19.15
N ILE A 86 4.75 2.25 -19.27
CA ILE A 86 4.91 1.12 -20.21
C ILE A 86 4.01 1.31 -21.44
N ALA A 87 2.75 1.68 -21.23
CA ALA A 87 1.76 1.86 -22.27
C ALA A 87 1.07 3.24 -22.13
N PRO A 88 1.82 4.35 -22.33
CA PRO A 88 1.33 5.70 -22.09
C PRO A 88 0.07 5.99 -22.91
N TYR A 89 -0.89 6.63 -22.27
CA TYR A 89 -2.13 7.04 -22.92
C TYR A 89 -1.87 8.10 -24.00
N GLU A 90 -2.13 7.77 -25.27
CA GLU A 90 -1.87 8.66 -26.42
C GLU A 90 -2.96 9.71 -26.69
N GLY A 91 -4.05 9.72 -25.91
CA GLY A 91 -5.23 10.55 -26.17
C GLY A 91 -5.10 12.04 -25.79
N GLY A 92 -3.88 12.58 -25.66
CA GLY A 92 -3.62 14.02 -25.48
C GLY A 92 -4.02 14.64 -24.12
N GLY A 93 -4.63 13.88 -23.20
CA GLY A 93 -5.01 14.32 -21.86
C GLY A 93 -4.02 13.85 -20.77
N ALA A 94 -4.02 14.55 -19.62
CA ALA A 94 -3.27 14.11 -18.45
C ALA A 94 -3.88 12.83 -17.85
N SER A 95 -3.04 11.83 -17.58
CA SER A 95 -3.48 10.54 -17.02
C SER A 95 -4.14 10.74 -15.64
N MET A 96 -5.39 10.29 -15.52
CA MET A 96 -6.13 10.29 -14.25
C MET A 96 -5.94 9.00 -13.45
N VAL A 97 -4.95 8.17 -13.79
CA VAL A 97 -4.75 6.86 -13.16
C VAL A 97 -4.54 6.99 -11.64
N PHE A 98 -3.88 8.05 -11.18
CA PHE A 98 -3.69 8.30 -9.74
C PHE A 98 -4.99 8.61 -8.97
N VAL A 99 -6.05 9.07 -9.65
CA VAL A 99 -7.38 9.19 -9.03
C VAL A 99 -7.95 7.80 -8.74
N VAL A 100 -7.74 6.85 -9.66
CA VAL A 100 -8.11 5.46 -9.48
C VAL A 100 -7.27 4.81 -8.38
N VAL A 101 -5.96 5.11 -8.31
CA VAL A 101 -5.09 4.67 -7.20
C VAL A 101 -5.60 5.21 -5.86
N LEU A 102 -6.01 6.47 -5.81
CA LEU A 102 -6.50 7.10 -4.59
C LEU A 102 -7.78 6.43 -4.09
N PHE A 103 -8.83 6.38 -4.91
CA PHE A 103 -10.13 5.84 -4.48
C PHE A 103 -10.15 4.32 -4.47
N GLY A 104 -9.68 3.69 -5.54
CA GLY A 104 -9.60 2.23 -5.66
C GLY A 104 -8.63 1.63 -4.64
N GLY A 105 -7.45 2.23 -4.50
CA GLY A 105 -6.46 1.81 -3.51
C GLY A 105 -6.93 1.98 -2.08
N PHE A 106 -7.63 3.07 -1.75
CA PHE A 106 -8.22 3.24 -0.42
C PHE A 106 -9.25 2.16 -0.10
N VAL A 107 -10.20 1.93 -1.01
CA VAL A 107 -11.26 0.94 -0.82
C VAL A 107 -10.68 -0.47 -0.71
N THR A 108 -9.74 -0.86 -1.59
CA THR A 108 -9.15 -2.19 -1.52
C THR A 108 -8.22 -2.38 -0.33
N SER A 109 -7.47 -1.34 0.06
CA SER A 109 -6.64 -1.36 1.28
C SER A 109 -7.49 -1.55 2.52
N LEU A 110 -8.60 -0.82 2.63
CA LEU A 110 -9.57 -0.97 3.71
C LEU A 110 -10.17 -2.38 3.75
N LEU A 111 -10.61 -2.90 2.60
CA LEU A 111 -11.11 -4.27 2.48
C LEU A 111 -10.03 -5.30 2.85
N GLY A 112 -8.79 -5.11 2.42
CA GLY A 112 -7.66 -5.96 2.76
C GLY A 112 -7.38 -6.00 4.25
N VAL A 113 -7.43 -4.85 4.94
CA VAL A 113 -7.31 -4.78 6.40
C VAL A 113 -8.45 -5.52 7.10
N LEU A 114 -9.69 -5.32 6.65
CA LEU A 114 -10.87 -5.99 7.21
C LEU A 114 -10.78 -7.51 7.04
N LEU A 115 -10.52 -7.97 5.82
CA LEU A 115 -10.32 -9.38 5.46
C LEU A 115 -9.05 -9.97 6.10
N GLY A 116 -8.09 -9.15 6.50
CA GLY A 116 -6.84 -9.60 7.11
C GLY A 116 -7.05 -10.48 8.36
N ALA A 117 -8.10 -10.24 9.15
CA ALA A 117 -8.44 -11.13 10.27
C ALA A 117 -8.90 -12.51 9.80
N TRP A 118 -9.69 -12.57 8.73
CA TRP A 118 -10.15 -13.82 8.14
C TRP A 118 -8.99 -14.59 7.49
N VAL A 119 -8.13 -13.89 6.74
CA VAL A 119 -6.92 -14.45 6.13
C VAL A 119 -6.01 -15.05 7.19
N MET A 120 -5.69 -14.30 8.26
CA MET A 120 -4.85 -14.82 9.34
C MET A 120 -5.45 -16.05 10.04
N ARG A 121 -6.78 -16.09 10.24
CA ARG A 121 -7.46 -17.27 10.80
C ARG A 121 -7.34 -18.48 9.87
N LYS A 122 -7.52 -18.30 8.56
CA LYS A 122 -7.36 -19.38 7.57
C LYS A 122 -5.94 -19.94 7.53
N PHE A 123 -4.93 -19.09 7.67
CA PHE A 123 -3.52 -19.52 7.73
C PHE A 123 -3.07 -19.96 9.14
N GLY A 124 -3.97 -19.96 10.14
CA GLY A 124 -3.67 -20.40 11.51
C GLY A 124 -2.59 -19.56 12.20
N ILE A 125 -2.49 -18.27 11.84
CA ILE A 125 -1.56 -17.30 12.43
C ILE A 125 -2.26 -16.58 13.58
N VAL A 126 -1.72 -16.71 14.77
CA VAL A 126 -2.20 -15.99 15.97
C VAL A 126 -1.10 -15.06 16.44
N VAL A 127 -1.45 -13.79 16.60
CA VAL A 127 -0.56 -12.79 17.19
C VAL A 127 -0.90 -12.71 18.66
N THR A 128 0.03 -13.10 19.52
CA THR A 128 -0.12 -12.99 20.97
C THR A 128 -0.02 -11.53 21.39
N MET A 129 -0.95 -11.09 22.26
CA MET A 129 -0.77 -9.86 23.03
C MET A 129 0.19 -10.21 24.16
N ASN A 130 1.44 -9.76 24.03
CA ASN A 130 2.30 -9.56 25.20
C ASN A 130 1.76 -8.36 25.98
#